data_AF-A0A8J4XPS4-F1
#
_entry.id   AF-A0A8J4XPS4-F1
#
_cell.length_a   1.000
_cell.length_b   1.000
_cell.length_c   1.000
_cell.angle_alpha   90.00
_cell.angle_beta   90.00
_cell.angle_gamma   90.00
#
_symmetry.space_group_name_H-M   'P 1'
#
loop_
_entity.id
_entity.type
_entity.pdbx_description
1 polymer ?
#
loop_
_entity_poly.entity_id
_entity_poly.type
_entity_poly.pdbx_seq_one_letter_code
_entity_poly.pdbx_strand_id
1 'polypeptide(L)'
;MDCATKSRCLSQQAMALVSPVLGQLEVVVMPALHTHAQMYQCGDVPYRHITVTDLQRLLHTQLPSSSSSWRGPEGVDAGVVESLGRLVEWNPHWGVEAVRGEGDGGLVGLALTSHPTTILCHITTAVYSFFYLIMATLTACVAAWLVFSCVRYYRWKAEEEKQQVRREIQGVGGEDCEVWRWASGLPHAHYTPGADPGDGGGRPPPKVWQGPAFNTLSPHNAPNVSPTSSLKIRNMFDCDVEFGEGWPLRIQDSLLEKCEGIVIVHVAVDRGSREGCVYLKCGSLQDSGRAFRALNGWWYDGNLVTVKFLRDERYHQRFPAARHAARRLRPSNNKRLSLQAPPVCVVEEEEEEEEEEEEEEEEEEEEEEEEEEEEEEKEEEEEEEEEADRSHTKESAVTSPAVLVFLERSGRVIPLV
;
A
#
# COMPACT_ATOMS: atom_id res chain seq x y z
N MET A 1 -74.45 1.11 18.62
CA MET A 1 -74.83 1.81 19.87
C MET A 1 -75.81 0.93 20.61
N ASP A 2 -75.36 0.25 21.66
CA ASP A 2 -76.22 -0.28 22.74
C ASP A 2 -75.34 -0.51 23.97
N CYS A 3 -75.34 0.46 24.88
CA CYS A 3 -74.64 0.40 26.16
C CYS A 3 -75.55 -0.26 27.19
N ALA A 4 -75.88 -1.54 26.98
CA ALA A 4 -76.95 -2.22 27.72
C ALA A 4 -76.52 -2.84 29.06
N THR A 5 -75.21 -2.89 29.38
CA THR A 5 -74.71 -3.43 30.65
C THR A 5 -73.98 -2.36 31.47
N LYS A 6 -74.54 -2.02 32.64
CA LYS A 6 -74.09 -0.94 33.57
C LYS A 6 -72.61 -0.95 33.96
N SER A 7 -71.88 -2.06 33.79
CA SER A 7 -70.48 -2.20 34.22
C SER A 7 -69.45 -1.78 33.17
N ARG A 8 -69.85 -1.42 31.95
CA ARG A 8 -68.91 -1.11 30.85
C ARG A 8 -69.16 0.24 30.17
N CYS A 9 -70.16 1.00 30.60
CA CYS A 9 -70.47 2.32 30.06
C CYS A 9 -69.65 3.41 30.76
N LEU A 10 -69.11 4.36 30.00
CA LEU A 10 -68.56 5.60 30.56
C LEU A 10 -69.67 6.36 31.28
N SER A 11 -69.39 6.87 32.48
CA SER A 11 -70.34 7.73 33.20
C SER A 11 -70.58 9.02 32.41
N GLN A 12 -71.71 9.69 32.65
CA GLN A 12 -71.99 10.98 32.01
C GLN A 12 -70.88 12.02 32.30
N GLN A 13 -70.26 11.92 33.48
CA GLN A 13 -69.11 12.72 33.86
C GLN A 13 -67.85 12.35 33.06
N ALA A 14 -67.56 11.05 32.90
CA ALA A 14 -66.43 10.57 32.10
C ALA A 14 -66.56 10.89 30.60
N MET A 15 -67.79 10.91 30.07
CA MET A 15 -68.03 11.36 28.69
C MET A 15 -67.81 12.87 28.51
N ALA A 16 -68.19 13.67 29.52
CA ALA A 16 -67.95 15.12 29.50
C ALA A 16 -66.44 15.45 29.57
N LEU A 17 -65.65 14.61 30.26
CA LEU A 17 -64.19 14.64 30.36
C LEU A 17 -63.48 14.37 29.02
N VAL A 18 -63.96 13.37 28.28
CA VAL A 18 -63.29 12.87 27.06
C VAL A 18 -63.67 13.67 25.81
N SER A 19 -64.84 14.33 25.81
CA SER A 19 -65.34 15.13 24.66
C SER A 19 -64.35 16.16 24.09
N PRO A 20 -63.62 16.95 24.90
CA PRO A 20 -62.60 17.89 24.37
C PRO A 20 -61.40 17.19 23.73
N VAL A 21 -61.04 16.01 24.24
CA VAL A 21 -59.90 15.22 23.74
C VAL A 21 -60.25 14.55 22.41
N LEU A 22 -61.51 14.12 22.23
CA LEU A 22 -61.99 13.56 20.97
C LEU A 22 -61.84 14.53 19.79
N GLY A 23 -62.09 15.83 20.02
CA GLY A 23 -61.88 16.85 18.99
C GLY A 23 -60.41 17.04 18.58
N GLN A 24 -59.46 16.56 19.40
CA GLN A 24 -58.02 16.60 19.14
C GLN A 24 -57.44 15.23 18.74
N LEU A 25 -58.26 14.18 18.74
CA LEU A 25 -57.81 12.83 18.43
C LEU A 25 -57.23 12.75 17.02
N GLU A 26 -57.91 13.36 16.04
CA GLU A 26 -57.48 13.37 14.63
C GLU A 26 -56.29 14.30 14.36
N VAL A 27 -56.21 15.43 15.07
CA VAL A 27 -55.23 16.50 14.78
C VAL A 27 -53.93 16.29 15.56
N VAL A 28 -53.97 15.69 16.75
CA VAL A 28 -52.83 15.58 17.65
C VAL A 28 -52.45 14.12 17.91
N VAL A 29 -53.42 13.30 18.32
CA VAL A 29 -53.14 11.93 18.77
C VAL A 29 -52.81 11.02 17.59
N MET A 30 -53.58 11.09 16.49
CA MET A 30 -53.37 10.25 15.30
C MET A 30 -52.03 10.54 14.60
N PRO A 31 -51.62 11.80 14.36
CA PRO A 31 -50.30 12.09 13.81
C PRO A 31 -49.17 11.64 14.73
N ALA A 32 -49.30 11.85 16.04
CA ALA A 32 -48.30 11.39 17.01
C ALA A 32 -48.17 9.87 17.00
N LEU A 33 -49.28 9.13 16.98
CA LEU A 33 -49.31 7.68 16.88
C LEU A 33 -48.66 7.18 15.58
N HIS A 34 -48.89 7.87 14.46
CA HIS A 34 -48.26 7.53 13.19
C HIS A 34 -46.73 7.73 13.23
N THR A 35 -46.27 8.87 13.76
CA THR A 35 -44.85 9.17 13.93
C THR A 35 -44.17 8.20 14.88
N HIS A 36 -44.79 7.87 16.01
CA HIS A 36 -44.24 6.92 16.97
C HIS A 36 -44.18 5.50 16.41
N ALA A 37 -45.21 5.09 15.65
CA ALA A 37 -45.20 3.80 14.96
C ALA A 37 -44.07 3.70 13.93
N GLN A 38 -43.70 4.80 13.25
CA GLN A 38 -42.55 4.84 12.36
C GLN A 38 -41.23 4.66 13.12
N MET A 39 -41.03 5.39 14.23
CA MET A 39 -39.82 5.28 15.05
C MET A 39 -39.64 3.87 15.63
N TYR A 40 -40.73 3.24 16.10
CA TYR A 40 -40.67 1.87 16.62
C TYR A 40 -40.24 0.88 15.55
N GLN A 41 -40.75 1.03 14.33
CA GLN A 41 -40.39 0.17 13.20
C GLN A 41 -38.94 0.37 12.72
N CYS A 42 -38.40 1.59 12.86
CA CYS A 42 -37.00 1.89 12.57
C CYS A 42 -36.04 1.43 13.69
N GLY A 43 -36.55 0.93 14.82
CA GLY A 43 -35.74 0.54 15.98
C GLY A 43 -35.31 1.71 16.88
N ASP A 44 -35.84 2.92 16.64
CA ASP A 44 -35.48 4.13 17.40
C ASP A 44 -36.16 4.19 18.77
N VAL A 45 -37.25 3.45 18.97
CA VAL A 45 -37.95 3.35 20.27
C VAL A 45 -38.29 1.90 20.63
N PRO A 46 -38.28 1.55 21.92
CA PRO A 46 -38.41 0.15 22.37
C PRO A 46 -39.85 -0.38 22.41
N TYR A 47 -40.86 0.49 22.39
CA TYR A 47 -42.27 0.11 22.55
C TYR A 47 -43.12 0.55 21.36
N ARG A 48 -44.12 -0.27 21.02
CA ARG A 48 -45.03 -0.04 19.89
C ARG A 48 -46.14 0.99 20.19
N HIS A 49 -46.31 1.35 21.45
CA HIS A 49 -47.39 2.21 21.92
C HIS A 49 -46.82 3.50 22.50
N ILE A 50 -47.55 4.60 22.32
CA ILE A 50 -47.26 5.82 23.06
C ILE A 50 -47.74 5.64 24.49
N THR A 51 -46.85 5.85 25.45
CA THR A 51 -47.16 5.69 26.88
C THR A 51 -48.22 6.68 27.35
N VAL A 52 -48.95 6.35 28.42
CA VAL A 52 -49.91 7.29 29.04
C VAL A 52 -49.24 8.61 29.42
N THR A 53 -48.01 8.58 29.93
CA THR A 53 -47.26 9.77 30.31
C THR A 53 -46.96 10.68 29.10
N ASP A 54 -46.57 10.09 27.97
CA ASP A 54 -46.31 10.86 26.75
C ASP A 54 -47.60 11.39 26.13
N LEU A 55 -48.69 10.63 26.17
CA LEU A 55 -50.03 11.08 25.77
C LEU A 55 -50.50 12.27 26.62
N GLN A 56 -50.32 12.20 27.94
CA GLN A 56 -50.64 13.31 28.85
C GLN A 56 -49.83 14.56 28.49
N ARG A 57 -48.54 14.41 28.18
CA ARG A 57 -47.66 15.52 27.77
C ARG A 57 -48.11 16.14 26.44
N LEU A 58 -48.43 15.31 25.44
CA LEU A 58 -48.90 15.76 24.12
C LEU A 58 -50.24 16.49 24.20
N LEU A 59 -51.17 16.00 25.02
CA LEU A 59 -52.46 16.63 25.22
C LEU A 59 -52.34 17.92 26.06
N HIS A 60 -51.40 17.95 27.02
CA HIS A 60 -51.18 19.13 27.84
C HIS A 60 -50.66 20.33 27.05
N THR A 61 -49.80 20.11 26.06
CA THR A 61 -49.20 21.17 25.25
C THR A 61 -50.15 21.74 24.20
N GLN A 62 -51.14 20.96 23.75
CA GLN A 62 -52.00 21.33 22.61
C GLN A 62 -53.41 21.82 23.01
N LEU A 63 -53.88 21.58 24.25
CA LEU A 63 -55.19 22.07 24.70
C LEU A 63 -55.11 23.45 25.38
N PRO A 64 -55.90 24.46 24.94
CA PRO A 64 -55.91 25.80 25.53
C PRO A 64 -56.37 25.82 27.00
N SER A 65 -55.80 26.75 27.78
CA SER A 65 -55.90 26.83 29.24
C SER A 65 -57.27 27.23 29.81
N SER A 66 -58.30 27.44 28.99
CA SER A 66 -59.57 28.06 29.41
C SER A 66 -60.63 27.11 29.97
N SER A 67 -60.35 25.80 30.09
CA SER A 67 -61.28 24.80 30.63
C SER A 67 -60.76 24.21 31.94
N SER A 68 -61.18 24.77 33.07
CA SER A 68 -60.75 24.40 34.43
C SER A 68 -61.43 23.15 35.01
N SER A 69 -62.30 22.45 34.26
CA SER A 69 -63.06 21.31 34.80
C SER A 69 -62.26 20.00 34.84
N TRP A 70 -61.21 19.85 34.04
CA TRP A 70 -60.54 18.56 33.77
C TRP A 70 -59.01 18.61 33.88
N ARG A 71 -58.46 19.76 34.31
CA ARG A 71 -57.02 20.02 34.43
C ARG A 71 -56.66 20.05 35.91
N GLY A 72 -55.86 19.09 36.36
CA GLY A 72 -55.24 19.10 37.70
C GLY A 72 -53.99 19.98 37.74
N PRO A 73 -53.39 20.20 38.91
CA PRO A 73 -52.15 21.00 39.05
C PRO A 73 -50.95 20.43 38.28
N GLU A 74 -51.00 19.16 37.85
CA GLU A 74 -49.94 18.46 37.11
C GLU A 74 -50.25 18.18 35.63
N GLY A 75 -51.44 18.59 35.13
CA GLY A 75 -51.82 18.44 33.72
C GLY A 75 -53.15 17.70 33.48
N VAL A 76 -53.22 16.92 32.40
CA VAL A 76 -54.40 16.10 32.05
C VAL A 76 -54.47 14.89 32.98
N ASP A 77 -55.57 14.74 33.72
CA ASP A 77 -55.77 13.66 34.69
C ASP A 77 -55.65 12.27 34.01
N ALA A 78 -54.95 11.33 34.66
CA ALA A 78 -54.79 9.95 34.18
C ALA A 78 -56.15 9.27 33.96
N GLY A 79 -57.17 9.66 34.74
CA GLY A 79 -58.55 9.21 34.55
C GLY A 79 -59.18 9.62 33.21
N VAL A 80 -58.73 10.72 32.60
CA VAL A 80 -59.17 11.16 31.25
C VAL A 80 -58.58 10.24 30.18
N VAL A 81 -57.29 9.91 30.28
CA VAL A 81 -56.60 9.04 29.31
C VAL A 81 -57.10 7.60 29.44
N GLU A 82 -57.35 7.11 30.66
CA GLU A 82 -58.01 5.82 30.91
C GLU A 82 -59.42 5.77 30.30
N SER A 83 -60.20 6.86 30.43
CA SER A 83 -61.53 6.96 29.82
C SER A 83 -61.45 7.00 28.29
N LEU A 84 -60.42 7.63 27.72
CA LEU A 84 -60.14 7.62 26.29
C LEU A 84 -59.76 6.21 25.81
N GLY A 85 -58.93 5.47 26.55
CA GLY A 85 -58.58 4.07 26.24
C GLY A 85 -59.81 3.17 26.17
N ARG A 86 -60.71 3.25 27.17
CA ARG A 86 -61.99 2.52 27.13
C ARG A 86 -62.87 2.90 25.94
N LEU A 87 -62.84 4.17 25.54
CA LEU A 87 -63.60 4.63 24.39
C LEU A 87 -63.03 4.12 23.07
N VAL A 88 -61.71 4.05 22.94
CA VAL A 88 -61.00 3.44 21.81
C VAL A 88 -61.35 1.95 21.70
N GLU A 89 -61.35 1.21 22.81
CA GLU A 89 -61.77 -0.21 22.83
C GLU A 89 -63.20 -0.41 22.30
N TRP A 90 -64.09 0.54 22.56
CA TRP A 90 -65.48 0.50 22.10
C TRP A 90 -65.66 0.88 20.63
N ASN A 91 -64.65 1.50 20.03
CA ASN A 91 -64.68 1.98 18.65
C ASN A 91 -63.50 1.40 17.84
N PRO A 92 -63.50 0.07 17.59
CA PRO A 92 -62.39 -0.60 16.90
C PRO A 92 -62.17 -0.11 15.45
N HIS A 93 -63.14 0.60 14.88
CA HIS A 93 -63.06 1.18 13.54
C HIS A 93 -62.22 2.47 13.49
N TRP A 94 -61.77 3.01 14.62
CA TRP A 94 -60.93 4.21 14.67
C TRP A 94 -59.47 3.97 14.27
N GLY A 95 -59.07 2.71 14.09
CA GLY A 95 -57.68 2.39 13.72
C GLY A 95 -56.68 2.51 14.87
N VAL A 96 -57.17 2.65 16.11
CA VAL A 96 -56.37 2.79 17.34
C VAL A 96 -56.70 1.63 18.28
N GLU A 97 -55.68 1.10 18.93
CA GLU A 97 -55.74 0.03 19.92
C GLU A 97 -55.29 0.56 21.29
N ALA A 98 -56.04 0.19 22.34
CA ALA A 98 -55.68 0.48 23.72
C ALA A 98 -54.82 -0.66 24.28
N VAL A 99 -53.57 -0.37 24.64
CA VAL A 99 -52.63 -1.36 25.20
C VAL A 99 -52.76 -1.37 26.72
N ARG A 100 -53.02 -2.55 27.29
CA ARG A 100 -53.28 -2.77 28.71
C ARG A 100 -52.14 -3.55 29.36
N GLY A 101 -51.87 -3.28 30.63
CA GLY A 101 -50.88 -4.00 31.43
C GLY A 101 -51.39 -5.37 31.85
N GLU A 102 -50.50 -6.36 31.92
CA GLU A 102 -50.85 -7.77 32.21
C GLU A 102 -51.33 -7.99 33.65
N GLY A 103 -51.01 -7.08 34.58
CA GLY A 103 -51.33 -7.21 36.01
C GLY A 103 -52.63 -6.54 36.45
N ASP A 104 -52.69 -5.21 36.37
CA ASP A 104 -53.79 -4.39 36.90
C ASP A 104 -54.90 -4.10 35.87
N GLY A 105 -54.68 -4.48 34.61
CA GLY A 105 -55.54 -4.09 33.50
C GLY A 105 -55.60 -2.58 33.30
N GLY A 106 -54.61 -1.83 33.80
CA GLY A 106 -54.46 -0.39 33.57
C GLY A 106 -54.07 -0.11 32.13
N LEU A 107 -54.51 1.03 31.59
CA LEU A 107 -54.04 1.49 30.30
C LEU A 107 -52.55 1.84 30.38
N VAL A 108 -51.75 1.21 29.52
CA VAL A 108 -50.30 1.46 29.40
C VAL A 108 -50.01 2.45 28.27
N GLY A 109 -50.80 2.40 27.20
CA GLY A 109 -50.66 3.32 26.08
C GLY A 109 -51.67 3.12 24.96
N LEU A 110 -51.50 3.89 23.88
CA LEU A 110 -52.27 3.75 22.64
C LEU A 110 -51.33 3.38 21.49
N ALA A 111 -51.79 2.54 20.58
CA ALA A 111 -51.08 2.12 19.37
C ALA A 111 -52.00 2.16 18.14
N LEU A 112 -51.45 2.12 16.93
CA LEU A 112 -52.25 1.94 15.71
C LEU A 112 -52.56 0.45 15.49
N THR A 113 -53.81 0.14 15.13
CA THR A 113 -54.24 -1.25 14.82
C THR A 113 -53.61 -1.75 13.51
N SER A 114 -53.50 -0.88 12.51
CA SER A 114 -52.84 -1.19 11.24
C SER A 114 -51.34 -0.92 11.33
N HIS A 115 -50.54 -1.91 10.96
CA HIS A 115 -49.11 -1.75 10.78
C HIS A 115 -48.85 -0.95 9.49
N PRO A 116 -48.35 0.30 9.53
CA PRO A 116 -47.85 0.93 8.31
C PRO A 116 -46.73 0.05 7.74
N THR A 117 -46.76 -0.19 6.43
CA THR A 117 -45.89 -1.18 5.79
C THR A 117 -44.42 -0.78 5.85
N THR A 118 -43.62 -1.72 6.36
CA THR A 118 -42.15 -1.79 6.50
C THR A 118 -41.33 -1.52 5.24
N ILE A 119 -41.98 -1.29 4.10
CA ILE A 119 -41.34 -1.18 2.79
C ILE A 119 -40.42 0.05 2.73
N LEU A 120 -40.84 1.19 3.28
CA LEU A 120 -40.08 2.44 3.15
C LEU A 120 -38.77 2.41 3.96
N CYS A 121 -38.79 1.93 5.20
CA CYS A 121 -37.57 1.86 6.05
C CYS A 121 -36.55 0.86 5.49
N HIS A 122 -36.99 -0.35 5.12
CA HIS A 122 -36.09 -1.33 4.51
C HIS A 122 -35.56 -0.87 3.16
N ILE A 123 -36.37 -0.18 2.34
CA ILE A 123 -35.89 0.42 1.09
C ILE A 123 -34.87 1.52 1.38
N THR A 124 -35.11 2.43 2.33
CA THR A 124 -34.14 3.49 2.65
C THR A 124 -32.83 2.91 3.15
N THR A 125 -32.86 1.96 4.10
CA THR A 125 -31.66 1.33 4.64
C THR A 125 -30.92 0.53 3.58
N ALA A 126 -31.65 -0.22 2.73
CA ALA A 126 -31.04 -0.94 1.61
C ALA A 126 -30.43 0.01 0.57
N VAL A 127 -31.08 1.13 0.26
CA VAL A 127 -30.57 2.15 -0.67
C VAL A 127 -29.32 2.82 -0.09
N TYR A 128 -29.32 3.18 1.19
CA TYR A 128 -28.13 3.76 1.84
C TYR A 128 -26.99 2.75 1.90
N SER A 129 -27.25 1.52 2.33
CA SER A 129 -26.23 0.45 2.36
C SER A 129 -25.64 0.19 0.96
N PHE A 130 -26.49 0.09 -0.07
CA PHE A 130 -26.03 -0.07 -1.45
C PHE A 130 -25.22 1.13 -1.95
N PHE A 131 -25.65 2.35 -1.62
CA PHE A 131 -24.92 3.57 -1.97
C PHE A 131 -23.54 3.62 -1.28
N TYR A 132 -23.47 3.29 0.01
CA TYR A 132 -22.20 3.25 0.75
C TYR A 132 -21.26 2.17 0.22
N LEU A 133 -21.77 0.99 -0.17
CA LEU A 133 -20.97 -0.05 -0.82
C LEU A 133 -20.40 0.44 -2.17
N ILE A 134 -21.20 1.12 -2.99
CA ILE A 134 -20.70 1.72 -4.24
C ILE A 134 -19.61 2.76 -3.95
N MET A 135 -19.84 3.67 -3.01
CA MET A 135 -18.85 4.69 -2.67
C MET A 135 -17.55 4.08 -2.14
N ALA A 136 -17.63 3.08 -1.26
CA ALA A 136 -16.46 2.38 -0.71
C ALA A 136 -15.66 1.65 -1.80
N THR A 137 -16.34 0.97 -2.74
CA THR A 137 -15.66 0.33 -3.87
C THR A 137 -15.01 1.35 -4.81
N LEU A 138 -15.68 2.48 -5.08
CA LEU A 138 -15.10 3.56 -5.89
C LEU A 138 -13.86 4.17 -5.21
N THR A 139 -13.89 4.41 -3.90
CA THR A 139 -12.73 4.92 -3.16
C THR A 139 -11.58 3.92 -3.16
N ALA A 140 -11.85 2.64 -2.97
CA ALA A 140 -10.83 1.58 -3.04
C ALA A 140 -10.23 1.48 -4.46
N CYS A 141 -11.05 1.55 -5.51
CA CYS A 141 -10.56 1.56 -6.88
C CYS A 141 -9.70 2.79 -7.18
N VAL A 142 -10.06 3.97 -6.68
CA VAL A 142 -9.25 5.19 -6.84
C VAL A 142 -7.94 5.07 -6.08
N ALA A 143 -7.95 4.57 -4.83
CA ALA A 143 -6.74 4.33 -4.06
C ALA A 143 -5.81 3.34 -4.77
N ALA A 144 -6.33 2.20 -5.22
CA ALA A 144 -5.57 1.22 -5.99
C ALA A 144 -5.04 1.80 -7.32
N TRP A 145 -5.82 2.64 -8.01
CA TRP A 145 -5.38 3.33 -9.22
C TRP A 145 -4.26 4.33 -8.93
N LEU A 146 -4.32 5.06 -7.81
CA LEU A 146 -3.27 5.98 -7.38
C LEU A 146 -2.00 5.22 -7.02
N VAL A 147 -2.09 4.17 -6.21
CA VAL A 147 -0.94 3.31 -5.86
C VAL A 147 -0.33 2.70 -7.12
N PHE A 148 -1.15 2.11 -8.00
CA PHE A 148 -0.67 1.58 -9.27
C PHE A 148 0.00 2.65 -10.15
N SER A 149 -0.58 3.85 -10.21
CA SER A 149 -0.01 4.97 -10.97
C SER A 149 1.29 5.48 -10.36
N CYS A 150 1.40 5.53 -9.02
CA CYS A 150 2.62 5.87 -8.30
C CYS A 150 3.70 4.82 -8.56
N VAL A 151 3.42 3.53 -8.36
CA VAL A 151 4.37 2.43 -8.64
C VAL A 151 4.80 2.48 -10.10
N ARG A 152 3.88 2.68 -11.04
CA ARG A 152 4.23 2.84 -12.46
C ARG A 152 5.08 4.07 -12.71
N TYR A 153 4.82 5.18 -12.02
CA TYR A 153 5.61 6.41 -12.15
C TYR A 153 7.01 6.24 -11.58
N TYR A 154 7.16 5.67 -10.39
CA TYR A 154 8.46 5.38 -9.78
C TYR A 154 9.25 4.37 -10.59
N ARG A 155 8.61 3.29 -11.07
CA ARG A 155 9.26 2.33 -11.98
C ARG A 155 9.64 2.96 -13.31
N TRP A 156 8.78 3.81 -13.88
CA TRP A 156 9.10 4.54 -15.11
C TRP A 156 10.25 5.52 -14.91
N LYS A 157 10.28 6.22 -13.77
CA LYS A 157 11.36 7.15 -13.42
C LYS A 157 12.69 6.41 -13.17
N ALA A 158 12.64 5.26 -12.49
CA ALA A 158 13.79 4.37 -12.33
C ALA A 158 14.26 3.77 -13.66
N GLU A 159 13.34 3.46 -14.59
CA GLU A 159 13.66 3.03 -15.95
C GLU A 159 14.25 4.17 -16.79
N GLU A 160 13.82 5.42 -16.60
CA GLU A 160 14.40 6.62 -17.24
C GLU A 160 15.82 6.90 -16.72
N GLU A 161 16.07 6.70 -15.44
CA GLU A 161 17.40 6.78 -14.82
C GLU A 161 18.32 5.63 -15.27
N LYS A 162 17.78 4.43 -15.55
CA LYS A 162 18.50 3.27 -16.11
C LYS A 162 18.63 3.31 -17.65
N GLN A 163 17.81 4.08 -18.35
CA GLN A 163 17.80 4.21 -19.82
C GLN A 163 18.09 5.64 -20.27
N GLN A 164 19.27 6.16 -19.97
CA GLN A 164 19.73 7.37 -20.66
C GLN A 164 20.15 7.05 -22.13
N VAL A 165 19.37 6.28 -22.90
CA VAL A 165 19.52 6.20 -24.36
C VAL A 165 19.04 7.53 -24.95
N ARG A 166 19.97 8.43 -25.27
CA ARG A 166 19.65 9.75 -25.81
C ARG A 166 19.22 9.63 -27.27
N ARG A 167 18.05 10.15 -27.60
CA ARG A 167 17.52 10.24 -28.97
C ARG A 167 18.14 11.47 -29.65
N GLU A 168 18.98 11.27 -30.67
CA GLU A 168 19.66 12.34 -31.40
C GLU A 168 19.26 12.30 -32.88
N ILE A 169 18.86 13.45 -33.43
CA ILE A 169 18.58 13.59 -34.86
C ILE A 169 19.90 13.91 -35.56
N GLN A 170 20.38 13.03 -36.42
CA GLN A 170 21.63 13.22 -37.16
C GLN A 170 21.36 13.18 -38.67
N GLY A 171 21.81 14.22 -39.37
CA GLY A 171 21.70 14.31 -40.82
C GLY A 171 22.64 13.31 -41.50
N VAL A 172 22.09 12.27 -42.11
CA VAL A 172 22.84 11.28 -42.90
C VAL A 172 22.41 11.43 -44.35
N GLY A 173 23.28 12.01 -45.19
CA GLY A 173 23.02 12.13 -46.63
C GLY A 173 21.99 13.19 -47.04
N GLY A 174 21.70 14.17 -46.18
CA GLY A 174 20.79 15.29 -46.48
C GLY A 174 19.36 15.12 -45.97
N GLU A 175 19.06 14.02 -45.26
CA GLU A 175 17.81 13.83 -44.52
C GLU A 175 18.11 13.57 -43.04
N ASP A 176 17.25 14.11 -42.17
CA ASP A 176 17.36 14.02 -40.72
C ASP A 176 16.85 12.65 -40.25
N CYS A 177 17.76 11.80 -39.77
CA CYS A 177 17.44 10.47 -39.27
C CYS A 177 17.53 10.44 -37.73
N GLU A 178 16.57 9.80 -37.07
CA GLU A 178 16.63 9.56 -35.63
C GLU A 178 17.56 8.38 -35.33
N VAL A 179 18.62 8.62 -34.55
CA VAL A 179 19.58 7.59 -34.14
C VAL A 179 19.56 7.45 -32.62
N TRP A 180 19.54 6.19 -32.15
CA TRP A 180 19.52 5.82 -30.74
C TRP A 180 20.95 5.56 -30.26
N ARG A 181 21.38 6.24 -29.18
CA ARG A 181 22.71 6.03 -28.59
C ARG A 181 22.58 5.70 -27.11
N TRP A 182 23.16 4.59 -26.66
CA TRP A 182 23.24 4.23 -25.23
C TRP A 182 24.03 5.29 -24.48
N ALA A 183 23.50 5.88 -23.39
CA ALA A 183 24.37 6.53 -22.42
C ALA A 183 25.09 5.42 -21.64
N SER A 184 26.30 5.14 -22.08
CA SER A 184 27.33 4.79 -21.13
C SER A 184 27.46 5.96 -20.15
N GLY A 185 27.46 5.69 -18.85
CA GLY A 185 27.68 6.67 -17.79
C GLY A 185 28.99 7.42 -18.00
N LEU A 186 28.91 8.55 -18.68
CA LEU A 186 29.53 9.86 -18.43
C LEU A 186 29.22 10.73 -19.66
N PRO A 187 28.85 12.01 -19.47
CA PRO A 187 28.77 12.94 -20.58
C PRO A 187 30.14 13.03 -21.24
N HIS A 188 30.19 12.79 -22.55
CA HIS A 188 31.31 13.25 -23.36
C HIS A 188 31.42 14.76 -23.09
N ALA A 189 32.44 15.18 -22.35
CA ALA A 189 32.66 16.58 -22.05
C ALA A 189 32.71 17.34 -23.37
N HIS A 190 31.63 18.07 -23.66
CA HIS A 190 31.56 18.93 -24.82
C HIS A 190 32.67 19.96 -24.67
N TYR A 191 33.70 19.83 -25.51
CA TYR A 191 34.69 20.86 -25.74
C TYR A 191 33.94 22.12 -26.20
N THR A 192 33.78 23.10 -25.32
CA THR A 192 33.27 24.43 -25.65
C THR A 192 34.43 25.27 -26.22
N PRO A 193 34.40 25.63 -27.51
CA PRO A 193 35.40 26.55 -28.06
C PRO A 193 35.04 27.97 -27.60
N GLY A 194 35.60 28.43 -26.49
CA GLY A 194 35.33 29.80 -26.02
C GLY A 194 35.86 30.22 -24.64
N ALA A 195 36.96 29.65 -24.13
CA ALA A 195 37.59 30.14 -22.90
C ALA A 195 39.05 30.56 -23.17
N ASP A 196 39.36 31.80 -22.80
CA ASP A 196 40.66 32.47 -22.94
C ASP A 196 41.81 31.75 -22.19
N PRO A 197 43.07 31.99 -22.58
CA PRO A 197 44.23 31.21 -22.16
C PRO A 197 44.83 31.76 -20.87
N GLY A 198 44.57 31.08 -19.76
CA GLY A 198 45.20 31.42 -18.49
C GLY A 198 45.04 30.29 -17.48
N ASP A 199 46.12 29.53 -17.33
CA ASP A 199 46.37 28.51 -16.31
C ASP A 199 45.93 27.06 -16.63
N GLY A 200 46.93 26.16 -16.68
CA GLY A 200 46.75 24.85 -16.02
C GLY A 200 46.27 23.62 -16.78
N GLY A 201 46.12 23.60 -18.11
CA GLY A 201 46.15 22.36 -18.91
C GLY A 201 44.82 21.64 -19.13
N GLY A 202 44.14 22.00 -20.22
CA GLY A 202 43.01 21.27 -20.81
C GLY A 202 43.43 19.90 -21.38
N ARG A 203 43.74 18.94 -20.50
CA ARG A 203 43.92 17.54 -20.88
C ARG A 203 42.55 16.86 -20.78
N PRO A 204 42.07 16.16 -21.83
CA PRO A 204 40.88 15.32 -21.68
C PRO A 204 41.13 14.31 -20.55
N PRO A 205 40.08 13.96 -19.78
CA PRO A 205 40.22 13.03 -18.67
C PRO A 205 40.91 11.72 -19.11
N PRO A 206 41.68 11.08 -18.23
CA PRO A 206 42.39 9.85 -18.59
C PRO A 206 41.39 8.76 -18.97
N LYS A 207 41.67 8.04 -20.07
CA LYS A 207 40.88 6.87 -20.48
C LYS A 207 41.17 5.71 -19.55
N VAL A 208 40.14 5.20 -18.88
CA VAL A 208 40.25 4.21 -17.79
C VAL A 208 39.56 2.89 -18.09
N TRP A 209 40.04 1.82 -17.46
CA TRP A 209 39.40 0.51 -17.43
C TRP A 209 38.31 0.46 -16.35
N GLN A 210 37.11 0.00 -16.70
CA GLN A 210 35.89 0.09 -15.85
C GLN A 210 35.37 -1.28 -15.42
N GLY A 211 36.24 -2.30 -15.34
CA GLY A 211 35.83 -3.64 -14.92
C GLY A 211 35.45 -4.60 -16.07
N PRO A 212 35.27 -5.90 -15.75
CA PRO A 212 34.77 -6.89 -16.68
C PRO A 212 33.24 -6.81 -16.85
N ALA A 213 32.75 -6.97 -18.07
CA ALA A 213 31.32 -7.01 -18.41
C ALA A 213 30.62 -8.32 -18.01
N PHE A 214 31.40 -9.38 -17.77
CA PHE A 214 30.89 -10.69 -17.39
C PHE A 214 31.79 -11.29 -16.32
N ASN A 215 31.20 -12.09 -15.42
CA ASN A 215 31.96 -12.89 -14.45
C ASN A 215 32.94 -13.80 -15.20
N THR A 216 34.22 -13.38 -15.20
CA THR A 216 35.33 -13.97 -15.98
C THR A 216 35.67 -15.42 -15.58
N LEU A 217 34.89 -16.01 -14.68
CA LEU A 217 34.99 -17.38 -14.20
C LEU A 217 34.27 -18.42 -15.07
N SER A 218 33.53 -18.00 -16.11
CA SER A 218 32.91 -18.96 -17.03
C SER A 218 33.94 -19.51 -18.04
N PRO A 219 34.38 -20.78 -17.93
CA PRO A 219 35.41 -21.36 -18.82
C PRO A 219 34.94 -21.56 -20.26
N HIS A 220 33.69 -21.22 -20.60
CA HIS A 220 33.12 -21.40 -21.93
C HIS A 220 33.48 -20.27 -22.92
N ASN A 221 33.97 -19.11 -22.46
CA ASN A 221 34.24 -17.94 -23.32
C ASN A 221 35.72 -17.70 -23.64
N ALA A 222 36.64 -18.51 -23.09
CA ALA A 222 38.07 -18.43 -23.39
C ALA A 222 38.60 -19.81 -23.81
N PRO A 223 39.34 -19.93 -24.92
CA PRO A 223 39.90 -21.21 -25.33
C PRO A 223 40.93 -21.71 -24.30
N ASN A 224 40.83 -22.99 -23.91
CA ASN A 224 41.73 -23.65 -22.94
C ASN A 224 43.22 -23.58 -23.33
N VAL A 225 43.50 -23.44 -24.64
CA VAL A 225 44.84 -23.22 -25.18
C VAL A 225 44.79 -22.08 -26.16
N SER A 226 45.67 -21.10 -25.99
CA SER A 226 45.83 -19.99 -26.92
C SER A 226 46.29 -20.50 -28.29
N PRO A 227 45.51 -20.28 -29.36
CA PRO A 227 45.87 -20.80 -30.68
C PRO A 227 47.06 -20.07 -31.32
N THR A 228 47.33 -18.81 -30.95
CA THR A 228 48.39 -17.98 -31.54
C THR A 228 48.97 -16.98 -30.54
N SER A 229 50.17 -16.43 -30.83
CA SER A 229 50.84 -15.44 -29.97
C SER A 229 50.37 -14.00 -30.23
N SER A 230 49.58 -13.79 -31.28
CA SER A 230 49.10 -12.47 -31.73
C SER A 230 47.60 -12.28 -31.51
N LEU A 231 47.21 -11.08 -31.09
CA LEU A 231 45.83 -10.69 -30.78
C LEU A 231 45.40 -9.47 -31.61
N LYS A 232 44.13 -9.44 -32.00
CA LYS A 232 43.41 -8.27 -32.50
C LYS A 232 42.42 -7.84 -31.44
N ILE A 233 42.57 -6.63 -30.94
CA ILE A 233 41.71 -5.99 -29.96
C ILE A 233 40.86 -4.96 -30.72
N ARG A 234 39.57 -4.86 -30.41
CA ARG A 234 38.62 -3.93 -31.03
C ARG A 234 37.98 -3.05 -29.97
N ASN A 235 37.43 -1.92 -30.40
CA ASN A 235 36.73 -0.95 -29.55
C ASN A 235 37.63 -0.32 -28.47
N MET A 236 38.93 -0.13 -28.76
CA MET A 236 39.84 0.56 -27.84
C MET A 236 39.80 2.09 -27.97
N PHE A 237 39.33 2.62 -29.10
CA PHE A 237 39.28 4.05 -29.40
C PHE A 237 38.31 4.31 -30.56
N ASP A 238 37.97 5.58 -30.77
CA ASP A 238 37.25 6.06 -31.95
C ASP A 238 38.16 6.96 -32.80
N CYS A 239 38.38 6.60 -34.07
CA CYS A 239 39.26 7.37 -34.95
C CYS A 239 38.71 8.76 -35.28
N ASP A 240 37.39 8.97 -35.17
CA ASP A 240 36.73 10.23 -35.50
C ASP A 240 36.85 11.24 -34.33
N VAL A 241 37.12 10.74 -33.11
CA VAL A 241 37.23 11.55 -31.88
C VAL A 241 38.68 11.79 -31.45
N GLU A 242 39.61 10.90 -31.77
CA GLU A 242 41.01 11.02 -31.31
C GLU A 242 41.83 12.01 -32.16
N PHE A 243 42.25 13.11 -31.54
CA PHE A 243 43.09 14.15 -32.16
C PHE A 243 44.48 14.27 -31.52
N GLY A 244 45.45 14.73 -32.31
CA GLY A 244 46.86 14.92 -31.91
C GLY A 244 47.76 13.70 -32.13
N GLU A 245 49.06 13.84 -31.89
CA GLU A 245 50.04 12.77 -32.17
C GLU A 245 50.26 11.81 -30.98
N GLY A 246 49.86 12.20 -29.77
CA GLY A 246 50.15 11.48 -28.53
C GLY A 246 49.11 10.43 -28.11
N TRP A 247 47.92 10.41 -28.72
CA TRP A 247 46.86 9.49 -28.32
C TRP A 247 47.17 8.00 -28.58
N PRO A 248 47.86 7.59 -29.67
CA PRO A 248 48.16 6.17 -29.89
C PRO A 248 49.09 5.63 -28.79
N LEU A 249 49.98 6.48 -28.27
CA LEU A 249 50.85 6.13 -27.16
C LEU A 249 50.05 5.91 -25.87
N ARG A 250 49.00 6.70 -25.61
CA ARG A 250 48.11 6.50 -24.45
C ARG A 250 47.37 5.16 -24.51
N ILE A 251 46.87 4.78 -25.69
CA ILE A 251 46.21 3.48 -25.89
C ILE A 251 47.22 2.33 -25.69
N GLN A 252 48.44 2.49 -26.21
CA GLN A 252 49.51 1.52 -25.99
C GLN A 252 49.86 1.38 -24.51
N ASP A 253 50.06 2.50 -23.81
CA ASP A 253 50.37 2.51 -22.38
C ASP A 253 49.26 1.86 -21.58
N SER A 254 47.99 2.14 -21.91
CA SER A 254 46.84 1.55 -21.23
C SER A 254 46.79 0.02 -21.34
N LEU A 255 47.09 -0.53 -22.52
CA LEU A 255 47.19 -1.97 -22.71
C LEU A 255 48.36 -2.57 -21.91
N LEU A 256 49.50 -1.89 -21.87
CA LEU A 256 50.68 -2.34 -21.14
C LEU A 256 50.50 -2.26 -19.62
N GLU A 257 49.78 -1.26 -19.12
CA GLU A 257 49.38 -1.11 -17.72
C GLU A 257 48.42 -2.23 -17.30
N LYS A 258 47.38 -2.48 -18.12
CA LYS A 258 46.40 -3.54 -17.88
C LYS A 258 47.00 -4.94 -17.90
N CYS A 259 47.95 -5.17 -18.80
CA CYS A 259 48.63 -6.44 -18.97
C CYS A 259 49.91 -6.54 -18.12
N GLU A 260 49.84 -6.13 -16.85
CA GLU A 260 50.97 -6.24 -15.94
C GLU A 260 51.40 -7.71 -15.75
N GLY A 261 52.72 -7.93 -15.70
CA GLY A 261 53.29 -9.27 -15.64
C GLY A 261 53.14 -10.13 -16.92
N ILE A 262 52.60 -9.60 -18.02
CA ILE A 262 52.53 -10.28 -19.31
C ILE A 262 53.67 -9.78 -20.22
N VAL A 263 54.30 -10.69 -20.97
CA VAL A 263 55.37 -10.35 -21.92
C VAL A 263 54.75 -9.94 -23.27
N ILE A 264 54.59 -8.63 -23.47
CA ILE A 264 54.17 -8.04 -24.74
C ILE A 264 55.41 -7.52 -25.47
N VAL A 265 55.61 -7.91 -26.73
CA VAL A 265 56.81 -7.57 -27.52
C VAL A 265 56.55 -6.55 -28.62
N HIS A 266 55.30 -6.44 -29.08
CA HIS A 266 54.93 -5.47 -30.12
C HIS A 266 53.46 -5.06 -29.96
N VAL A 267 53.20 -3.76 -30.09
CA VAL A 267 51.85 -3.17 -30.12
C VAL A 267 51.78 -2.22 -31.30
N ALA A 268 50.73 -2.33 -32.11
CA ALA A 268 50.45 -1.42 -33.21
C ALA A 268 49.00 -0.97 -33.19
N VAL A 269 48.80 0.34 -33.06
CA VAL A 269 47.48 0.99 -33.07
C VAL A 269 47.12 1.36 -34.51
N ASP A 270 45.97 0.90 -34.98
CA ASP A 270 45.50 1.13 -36.35
C ASP A 270 44.73 2.44 -36.47
N ARG A 271 45.44 3.55 -36.67
CA ARG A 271 44.87 4.92 -36.59
C ARG A 271 43.65 5.16 -37.49
N GLY A 272 43.55 4.46 -38.62
CA GLY A 272 42.43 4.59 -39.56
C GLY A 272 41.29 3.59 -39.33
N SER A 273 41.35 2.76 -38.28
CA SER A 273 40.34 1.76 -38.01
C SER A 273 39.12 2.40 -37.32
N ARG A 274 38.00 2.47 -38.04
CA ARG A 274 36.68 2.85 -37.47
C ARG A 274 36.21 1.94 -36.34
N GLU A 275 36.72 0.71 -36.28
CA GLU A 275 36.42 -0.24 -35.21
C GLU A 275 37.35 -0.11 -33.98
N GLY A 276 38.24 0.90 -33.94
CA GLY A 276 39.18 1.06 -32.83
C GLY A 276 40.17 -0.09 -32.65
N CYS A 277 40.76 -0.58 -33.75
CA CYS A 277 41.57 -1.80 -33.72
C CYS A 277 43.00 -1.57 -33.20
N VAL A 278 43.43 -2.42 -32.28
CA VAL A 278 44.83 -2.52 -31.83
C VAL A 278 45.35 -3.94 -32.00
N TYR A 279 46.57 -4.06 -32.48
CA TYR A 279 47.23 -5.32 -32.78
C TYR A 279 48.37 -5.56 -31.80
N LEU A 280 48.31 -6.67 -31.07
CA LEU A 280 49.25 -7.00 -30.01
C LEU A 280 49.94 -8.33 -30.30
N LYS A 281 51.26 -8.41 -30.08
CA LYS A 281 52.04 -9.65 -30.12
C LYS A 281 52.68 -9.92 -28.77
N CYS A 282 52.45 -11.12 -28.24
CA CYS A 282 53.05 -11.61 -27.00
C CYS A 282 54.35 -12.38 -27.25
N GLY A 283 55.17 -12.56 -26.22
CA GLY A 283 56.38 -13.37 -26.27
C GLY A 283 56.12 -14.88 -26.31
N SER A 284 54.99 -15.33 -25.76
CA SER A 284 54.61 -16.74 -25.73
C SER A 284 53.10 -16.94 -25.96
N LEU A 285 52.69 -18.18 -26.26
CA LEU A 285 51.27 -18.57 -26.34
C LEU A 285 50.56 -18.47 -24.97
N GLN A 286 51.29 -18.73 -23.88
CA GLN A 286 50.72 -18.59 -22.53
C GLN A 286 50.44 -17.12 -22.21
N ASP A 287 51.36 -16.23 -22.59
CA ASP A 287 51.19 -14.78 -22.42
C ASP A 287 50.01 -14.25 -23.25
N SER A 288 49.81 -14.73 -24.48
CA SER A 288 48.65 -14.32 -25.28
C SER A 288 47.32 -14.77 -24.68
N GLY A 289 47.28 -15.94 -24.03
CA GLY A 289 46.08 -16.41 -23.32
C GLY A 289 45.78 -15.62 -22.06
N ARG A 290 46.83 -15.21 -21.33
CA ARG A 290 46.70 -14.29 -20.19
C ARG A 290 46.22 -12.91 -20.64
N ALA A 291 46.78 -12.38 -21.73
CA ALA A 291 46.36 -11.09 -22.28
C ALA A 291 44.91 -11.14 -22.77
N PHE A 292 44.51 -12.23 -23.44
CA PHE A 292 43.13 -12.44 -23.87
C PHE A 292 42.16 -12.38 -22.66
N ARG A 293 42.45 -13.11 -21.58
CA ARG A 293 41.60 -13.10 -20.37
C ARG A 293 41.56 -11.76 -19.66
N ALA A 294 42.67 -11.01 -19.69
CA ALA A 294 42.77 -9.70 -19.04
C ALA A 294 42.05 -8.57 -19.80
N LEU A 295 41.80 -8.74 -21.10
CA LEU A 295 41.30 -7.67 -21.97
C LEU A 295 39.93 -7.98 -22.57
N ASN A 296 39.62 -9.25 -22.84
CA ASN A 296 38.37 -9.63 -23.50
C ASN A 296 37.18 -9.46 -22.55
N GLY A 297 36.16 -8.75 -23.00
CA GLY A 297 34.97 -8.50 -22.21
C GLY A 297 35.21 -7.49 -21.08
N TRP A 298 36.24 -6.64 -21.19
CA TRP A 298 36.46 -5.52 -20.26
C TRP A 298 35.93 -4.22 -20.86
N TRP A 299 35.45 -3.33 -20.00
CA TRP A 299 35.08 -1.97 -20.39
C TRP A 299 36.31 -1.05 -20.35
N TYR A 300 36.49 -0.27 -21.42
CA TYR A 300 37.52 0.76 -21.54
C TYR A 300 36.92 2.03 -22.15
N ASP A 301 36.97 3.14 -21.42
CA ASP A 301 36.45 4.43 -21.89
C ASP A 301 34.99 4.35 -22.41
N GLY A 302 34.13 3.65 -21.67
CA GLY A 302 32.73 3.43 -22.02
C GLY A 302 32.50 2.47 -23.19
N ASN A 303 33.53 1.77 -23.67
CA ASN A 303 33.44 0.81 -24.76
C ASN A 303 33.77 -0.62 -24.31
N LEU A 304 32.94 -1.58 -24.74
CA LEU A 304 33.20 -2.99 -24.51
C LEU A 304 34.32 -3.51 -25.42
N VAL A 305 35.45 -3.86 -24.82
CA VAL A 305 36.63 -4.37 -25.52
C VAL A 305 36.44 -5.84 -25.89
N THR A 306 36.67 -6.15 -27.17
CA THR A 306 36.62 -7.53 -27.67
C THR A 306 37.96 -7.93 -28.26
N VAL A 307 38.39 -9.16 -27.96
CA VAL A 307 39.68 -9.68 -28.40
C VAL A 307 39.48 -10.92 -29.26
N LYS A 308 40.25 -11.02 -30.34
CA LYS A 308 40.31 -12.23 -31.18
C LYS A 308 41.76 -12.61 -31.43
N PHE A 309 42.03 -13.90 -31.47
CA PHE A 309 43.33 -14.42 -31.88
C PHE A 309 43.57 -14.17 -33.37
N LEU A 310 44.78 -13.71 -33.70
CA LEU A 310 45.23 -13.49 -35.07
C LEU A 310 46.37 -14.46 -35.40
N ARG A 311 46.36 -15.03 -36.60
CA ARG A 311 47.49 -15.86 -37.07
C ARG A 311 48.76 -15.01 -37.17
N ASP A 312 49.84 -15.53 -36.59
CA ASP A 312 51.13 -14.84 -36.53
C ASP A 312 51.65 -14.45 -37.93
N GLU A 313 51.44 -15.32 -38.92
CA GLU A 313 51.79 -15.05 -40.32
C GLU A 313 51.09 -13.79 -40.85
N ARG A 314 49.78 -13.63 -40.57
CA ARG A 314 49.00 -12.45 -40.97
C ARG A 314 49.45 -11.21 -40.20
N TYR A 315 49.82 -11.37 -38.94
CA TYR A 315 50.37 -10.29 -38.13
C TYR A 315 51.71 -9.80 -38.71
N HIS A 316 52.63 -10.70 -39.06
CA HIS A 316 53.95 -10.31 -39.61
C HIS A 316 53.87 -9.79 -41.04
N GLN A 317 52.89 -10.22 -41.84
CA GLN A 317 52.63 -9.60 -43.15
C GLN A 317 52.22 -8.14 -42.99
N ARG A 318 51.39 -7.83 -41.98
CA ARG A 318 50.98 -6.45 -41.69
C ARG A 318 52.07 -5.64 -40.99
N PHE A 319 52.82 -6.27 -40.09
CA PHE A 319 53.88 -5.64 -39.29
C PHE A 319 55.18 -6.46 -39.37
N PRO A 320 55.97 -6.32 -40.45
CA PRO A 320 57.20 -7.11 -40.64
C PRO A 320 58.23 -6.91 -39.53
N ALA A 321 58.32 -5.70 -38.97
CA ALA A 321 59.22 -5.36 -37.86
C ALA A 321 58.95 -6.20 -36.59
N ALA A 322 57.72 -6.67 -36.39
CA ALA A 322 57.35 -7.47 -35.24
C ALA A 322 57.90 -8.91 -35.30
N ARG A 323 58.37 -9.39 -36.46
CA ARG A 323 58.87 -10.76 -36.64
C ARG A 323 60.07 -11.04 -35.73
N HIS A 324 60.95 -10.06 -35.57
CA HIS A 324 62.18 -10.15 -34.76
C HIS A 324 62.08 -9.42 -33.41
N ALA A 325 60.89 -8.92 -33.05
CA ALA A 325 60.67 -8.27 -31.76
C ALA A 325 60.69 -9.31 -30.62
N ALA A 326 61.71 -9.26 -29.78
CA ALA A 326 61.87 -10.14 -28.61
C ALA A 326 61.89 -9.38 -27.27
N ARG A 327 62.08 -8.05 -27.31
CA ARG A 327 62.18 -7.23 -26.10
C ARG A 327 60.79 -6.90 -25.56
N ARG A 328 60.58 -7.13 -24.27
CA ARG A 328 59.35 -6.74 -23.57
C ARG A 328 59.16 -5.23 -23.62
N LEU A 329 57.97 -4.79 -24.02
CA LEU A 329 57.53 -3.40 -23.95
C LEU A 329 57.12 -3.05 -22.52
N ARG A 330 57.38 -1.80 -22.13
CA ARG A 330 56.94 -1.21 -20.86
C ARG A 330 56.13 0.06 -21.17
N PRO A 331 55.17 0.44 -20.31
CA PRO A 331 54.50 1.73 -20.42
C PRO A 331 55.51 2.88 -20.48
N SER A 332 55.16 3.97 -21.16
CA SER A 332 56.00 5.16 -21.28
C SER A 332 56.26 5.86 -19.94
N ASN A 333 55.37 5.66 -18.97
CA ASN A 333 55.43 6.25 -17.64
C ASN A 333 54.84 5.29 -16.59
N ASN A 334 55.13 5.53 -15.30
CA ASN A 334 54.65 4.69 -14.20
C ASN A 334 53.38 5.25 -13.51
N LYS A 335 52.62 6.13 -14.17
CA LYS A 335 51.48 6.83 -13.52
C LYS A 335 50.20 6.01 -13.48
N ARG A 336 50.17 4.82 -14.10
CA ARG A 336 49.02 3.89 -14.17
C ARG A 336 47.70 4.60 -14.50
N LEU A 337 47.75 5.55 -15.43
CA LEU A 337 46.65 6.50 -15.67
C LEU A 337 45.37 5.79 -16.11
N SER A 338 45.49 4.63 -16.76
CA SER A 338 44.34 3.87 -17.23
C SER A 338 43.74 2.92 -16.20
N LEU A 339 44.42 2.71 -15.08
CA LEU A 339 43.96 1.87 -13.97
C LEU A 339 43.48 2.69 -12.77
N GLN A 340 43.47 4.01 -12.89
CA GLN A 340 42.82 4.86 -11.91
C GLN A 340 41.33 4.52 -11.97
N ALA A 341 40.76 4.14 -10.83
CA ALA A 341 39.32 4.03 -10.73
C ALA A 341 38.73 5.37 -11.16
N PRO A 342 37.65 5.40 -11.97
CA PRO A 342 36.80 6.58 -11.94
C PRO A 342 36.49 6.90 -10.46
N PRO A 343 36.30 8.18 -10.08
CA PRO A 343 35.76 8.45 -8.74
C PRO A 343 34.55 7.54 -8.59
N VAL A 344 34.59 6.69 -7.56
CA VAL A 344 33.53 5.74 -7.24
C VAL A 344 32.24 6.54 -7.27
N CYS A 345 31.35 6.23 -8.21
CA CYS A 345 29.95 6.56 -7.99
C CYS A 345 29.57 5.70 -6.81
N VAL A 346 29.03 6.31 -5.77
CA VAL A 346 28.76 5.81 -4.41
C VAL A 346 27.79 4.61 -4.39
N VAL A 347 27.58 3.93 -5.52
CA VAL A 347 26.58 2.89 -5.72
C VAL A 347 26.90 1.61 -4.94
N GLU A 348 28.17 1.27 -4.69
CA GLU A 348 28.49 0.08 -3.87
C GLU A 348 28.34 0.34 -2.36
N GLU A 349 28.47 1.59 -1.90
CA GLU A 349 28.16 1.96 -0.50
C GLU A 349 26.66 2.21 -0.33
N GLU A 350 25.98 2.76 -1.34
CA GLU A 350 24.51 2.92 -1.37
C GLU A 350 23.78 1.58 -1.51
N GLU A 351 24.32 0.58 -2.22
CA GLU A 351 23.72 -0.78 -2.25
C GLU A 351 23.89 -1.52 -0.91
N GLU A 352 25.00 -1.30 -0.18
CA GLU A 352 25.16 -1.85 1.19
C GLU A 352 24.29 -1.07 2.21
N GLU A 353 24.15 0.25 2.09
CA GLU A 353 23.25 1.05 2.93
C GLU A 353 21.76 0.77 2.62
N GLU A 354 21.38 0.54 1.35
CA GLU A 354 20.01 0.12 0.98
C GLU A 354 19.70 -1.30 1.48
N GLU A 355 20.67 -2.24 1.46
CA GLU A 355 20.48 -3.56 2.08
C GLU A 355 20.38 -3.46 3.62
N GLU A 356 21.13 -2.56 4.27
CA GLU A 356 21.01 -2.30 5.72
C GLU A 356 19.67 -1.61 6.08
N GLU A 357 19.17 -0.67 5.27
CA GLU A 357 17.85 -0.04 5.46
C GLU A 357 16.70 -1.05 5.23
N GLU A 358 16.81 -1.94 4.25
CA GLU A 358 15.82 -3.03 4.05
C GLU A 358 15.83 -4.03 5.23
N GLU A 359 16.99 -4.34 5.83
CA GLU A 359 17.07 -5.17 7.04
C GLU A 359 16.50 -4.45 8.28
N GLU A 360 16.71 -3.14 8.45
CA GLU A 360 16.11 -2.35 9.55
C GLU A 360 14.57 -2.25 9.41
N GLU A 361 14.03 -2.08 8.19
CA GLU A 361 12.57 -2.08 7.97
C GLU A 361 11.94 -3.45 8.25
N GLU A 362 12.60 -4.56 7.91
CA GLU A 362 12.12 -5.91 8.27
C GLU A 362 12.15 -6.16 9.79
N GLU A 363 13.17 -5.66 10.51
CA GLU A 363 13.22 -5.77 11.99
C GLU A 363 12.13 -4.91 12.67
N GLU A 364 11.82 -3.71 12.16
CA GLU A 364 10.72 -2.87 12.68
C GLU A 364 9.34 -3.53 12.46
N GLU A 365 9.12 -4.17 11.30
CA GLU A 365 7.87 -4.92 11.04
C GLU A 365 7.73 -6.14 11.97
N GLU A 366 8.82 -6.86 12.27
CA GLU A 366 8.79 -7.97 13.24
C GLU A 366 8.52 -7.48 14.68
N GLU A 367 9.06 -6.33 15.11
CA GLU A 367 8.77 -5.73 16.42
C GLU A 367 7.30 -5.27 16.54
N GLU A 368 6.72 -4.69 15.49
CA GLU A 368 5.29 -4.32 15.48
C GLU A 368 4.38 -5.55 15.58
N GLU A 369 4.71 -6.66 14.90
CA GLU A 369 3.96 -7.92 15.02
C GLU A 369 4.06 -8.51 16.44
N GLU A 370 5.22 -8.46 17.10
CA GLU A 370 5.37 -8.91 18.50
C GLU A 370 4.59 -8.03 19.49
N GLU A 371 4.53 -6.71 19.27
CA GLU A 371 3.73 -5.81 20.12
C GLU A 371 2.21 -6.07 19.96
N GLU A 372 1.73 -6.34 18.75
CA GLU A 372 0.33 -6.72 18.51
C GLU A 372 -0.02 -8.06 19.19
N GLU A 373 0.85 -9.07 19.11
CA GLU A 373 0.65 -10.35 19.82
C GLU A 373 0.61 -10.16 21.35
N GLU A 374 1.48 -9.31 21.91
CA GLU A 374 1.49 -8.98 23.33
C GLU A 374 0.25 -8.19 23.78
N GLU A 375 -0.34 -7.35 22.92
CA GLU A 375 -1.60 -6.66 23.23
C GLU A 375 -2.78 -7.65 23.22
N GLU A 376 -2.83 -8.57 22.25
CA GLU A 376 -3.83 -9.63 22.21
C GLU A 376 -3.76 -10.54 23.46
N GLU A 377 -2.56 -10.96 23.89
CA GLU A 377 -2.39 -11.75 25.12
C GLU A 377 -2.86 -11.00 26.38
N LYS A 378 -2.61 -9.69 26.47
CA LYS A 378 -3.09 -8.86 27.59
C LYS A 378 -4.61 -8.70 27.60
N GLU A 379 -5.24 -8.55 26.44
CA GLU A 379 -6.70 -8.53 26.33
C GLU A 379 -7.32 -9.86 26.77
N GLU A 380 -6.71 -10.99 26.39
CA GLU A 380 -7.15 -12.32 26.85
C GLU A 380 -7.00 -12.49 28.38
N GLU A 381 -5.90 -12.04 28.98
CA GLU A 381 -5.71 -12.07 30.44
C GLU A 381 -6.71 -11.17 31.19
N GLU A 382 -7.01 -9.98 30.67
CA GLU A 382 -8.02 -9.08 31.27
C GLU A 382 -9.43 -9.69 31.20
N GLU A 383 -9.79 -10.36 30.09
CA GLU A 383 -11.06 -11.09 29.97
C GLU A 383 -11.15 -12.25 30.98
N GLU A 384 -10.06 -13.00 31.19
CA GLU A 384 -10.00 -14.08 32.20
C GLU A 384 -10.13 -13.53 33.64
N GLU A 385 -9.49 -12.40 33.96
CA GLU A 385 -9.61 -11.75 35.28
C GLU A 385 -11.03 -11.22 35.53
N GLU A 386 -11.68 -10.60 34.54
CA GLU A 386 -13.07 -10.17 34.64
C GLU A 386 -14.03 -11.36 34.85
N GLU A 387 -13.78 -12.49 34.18
CA GLU A 387 -14.56 -13.72 34.38
C GLU A 387 -14.34 -14.29 35.80
N ALA A 388 -13.11 -14.25 36.31
CA ALA A 388 -12.77 -14.68 37.66
C ALA A 388 -13.42 -13.81 38.75
N ASP A 389 -13.46 -12.48 38.60
CA ASP A 389 -14.09 -11.57 39.57
C ASP A 389 -15.63 -11.70 39.54
N ARG A 390 -16.20 -11.99 38.36
CA ARG A 390 -17.61 -12.34 38.19
C ARG A 390 -17.98 -13.68 38.85
N SER A 391 -17.01 -14.56 39.05
CA SER A 391 -17.19 -15.82 39.79
C SER A 391 -17.10 -15.62 41.32
N HIS A 392 -16.18 -14.77 41.80
CA HIS A 392 -16.01 -14.45 43.23
C HIS A 392 -17.19 -13.64 43.80
N THR A 393 -17.77 -12.73 43.02
CA THR A 393 -18.99 -11.98 43.41
C THR A 393 -20.23 -12.88 43.51
N LYS A 394 -20.28 -14.00 42.79
CA LYS A 394 -21.35 -15.02 42.93
C LYS A 394 -21.17 -15.88 44.18
N GLU A 395 -19.93 -16.14 44.61
CA GLU A 395 -19.65 -16.97 45.79
C GLU A 395 -19.79 -16.19 47.11
N SER A 396 -19.48 -14.88 47.12
CA SER A 396 -19.67 -14.04 48.31
C SER A 396 -21.14 -13.66 48.60
N ALA A 397 -22.07 -13.86 47.65
CA ALA A 397 -23.51 -13.66 47.86
C ALA A 397 -24.20 -14.85 48.56
N VAL A 398 -23.48 -15.96 48.82
CA VAL A 398 -24.01 -17.20 49.40
C VAL A 398 -23.47 -17.43 50.82
N THR A 399 -23.49 -16.43 51.70
CA THR A 399 -23.38 -16.70 53.16
C THR A 399 -24.23 -15.74 54.00
N SER A 400 -25.53 -15.98 54.03
CA SER A 400 -26.37 -15.64 55.20
C SER A 400 -27.51 -16.65 55.35
N PRO A 401 -27.78 -17.21 56.55
CA PRO A 401 -28.55 -18.44 56.68
C PRO A 401 -30.05 -18.14 56.77
N ALA A 402 -30.82 -18.57 55.76
CA ALA A 402 -32.28 -18.61 55.85
C ALA A 402 -32.75 -20.05 56.08
N VAL A 403 -33.36 -20.24 57.25
CA VAL A 403 -34.03 -21.45 57.72
C VAL A 403 -35.15 -21.85 56.76
N LEU A 404 -35.06 -23.04 56.17
CA LEU A 404 -36.13 -23.66 55.39
C LEU A 404 -36.71 -24.85 56.16
N VAL A 405 -37.96 -24.68 56.61
CA VAL A 405 -38.81 -25.72 57.19
C VAL A 405 -39.38 -26.54 56.04
N PHE A 406 -39.03 -27.83 55.97
CA PHE A 406 -39.73 -28.81 55.13
C PHE A 406 -40.46 -29.84 56.00
N LEU A 407 -41.78 -29.88 55.83
CA LEU A 407 -42.69 -30.91 56.32
C LEU A 407 -42.51 -32.17 55.47
N GLU A 408 -41.82 -33.18 56.00
CA GLU A 408 -41.66 -34.48 55.35
C GLU A 408 -42.71 -35.46 55.89
N ARG A 409 -43.56 -35.95 54.98
CA ARG A 409 -44.58 -36.97 55.25
C ARG A 409 -44.21 -38.22 54.46
N SER A 410 -44.29 -39.35 55.15
CA SER A 410 -44.01 -40.74 54.71
C SER A 410 -42.52 -41.09 54.71
N GLY A 411 -42.05 -42.20 55.28
CA GLY A 411 -42.78 -43.38 55.70
C GLY A 411 -41.98 -44.63 55.41
N ARG A 412 -40.80 -44.74 56.05
CA ARG A 412 -40.08 -45.96 56.44
C ARG A 412 -39.54 -46.95 55.38
N VAL A 413 -38.22 -47.21 55.58
CA VAL A 413 -37.52 -48.51 55.71
C VAL A 413 -37.24 -49.20 54.36
N ILE A 414 -35.99 -49.58 54.04
CA ILE A 414 -35.30 -50.81 54.46
C ILE A 414 -33.75 -50.63 54.38
N PRO A 415 -32.96 -51.32 55.24
CA PRO A 415 -31.53 -51.07 55.47
C PRO A 415 -30.60 -52.16 54.84
N LEU A 416 -29.32 -52.11 55.24
CA LEU A 416 -28.20 -53.09 55.12
C LEU A 416 -27.13 -52.60 54.13
N VAL A 417 -25.85 -52.46 54.48
CA VAL A 417 -25.00 -52.98 55.58
C VAL A 417 -24.04 -51.88 56.04
#